data_AF-A0A7S2HYX2-F1
#
_entry.id   AF-A0A7S2HYX2-F1
#
_cell.length_a   1.000
_cell.length_b   1.000
_cell.length_c   1.000
_cell.angle_alpha   90.00
_cell.angle_beta   90.00
_cell.angle_gamma   90.00
#
_symmetry.space_group_name_H-M   'P 1'
#
loop_
_entity.id
_entity.type
_entity.pdbx_description
1 polymer ?
#
loop_
_entity_poly.entity_id
_entity_poly.type
_entity_poly.pdbx_seq_one_letter_code
_entity_poly.pdbx_strand_id
1 'polypeptide(L)'
;RPIVQVKADGAAALISCGRGPTLWRALGGPWVALRDGDSLVLANGDQVSLDCNDPEACIFTCLEEGAMQQGSYPQQEVQLPDPWEQLVDENGSAYYSHPQTGESSWDAIGKGYTGG
;
A
#
# COMPACT_ATOMS: atom_id res chain seq x y z
N ARG A 1 -15.92 4.94 7.04
CA ARG A 1 -15.11 4.04 6.21
C ARG A 1 -15.23 4.59 4.81
N PRO A 2 -14.13 4.87 4.11
CA PRO A 2 -14.22 5.39 2.75
C PRO A 2 -14.87 4.38 1.81
N ILE A 3 -15.36 4.88 0.70
CA ILE A 3 -16.07 4.12 -0.32
C ILE A 3 -15.27 4.22 -1.62
N VAL A 4 -15.05 3.09 -2.28
CA VAL A 4 -14.60 3.06 -3.67
C VAL A 4 -15.85 2.87 -4.54
N GLN A 5 -16.15 3.87 -5.37
CA GLN A 5 -17.28 3.86 -6.29
C GLN A 5 -16.78 3.72 -7.72
N VAL A 6 -17.29 2.73 -8.46
CA VAL A 6 -17.05 2.61 -9.90
C VAL A 6 -18.13 3.41 -10.64
N LYS A 7 -17.72 4.38 -11.44
CA LYS A 7 -18.62 5.22 -12.26
C LYS A 7 -19.06 4.48 -13.51
N ALA A 8 -20.10 5.00 -14.18
CA ALA A 8 -20.64 4.39 -15.40
C ALA A 8 -19.64 4.34 -16.57
N ASP A 9 -18.63 5.21 -16.57
CA ASP A 9 -17.53 5.24 -17.52
C ASP A 9 -16.39 4.26 -17.16
N GLY A 10 -16.52 3.51 -16.07
CA GLY A 10 -15.51 2.57 -15.57
C GLY A 10 -14.48 3.21 -14.62
N ALA A 11 -14.48 4.53 -14.44
CA ALA A 11 -13.53 5.19 -13.55
C ALA A 11 -13.80 4.84 -12.08
N ALA A 12 -12.76 4.49 -11.33
CA ALA A 12 -12.84 4.33 -9.88
C ALA A 12 -12.72 5.69 -9.19
N ALA A 13 -13.62 5.98 -8.25
CA ALA A 13 -13.58 7.17 -7.41
C ALA A 13 -13.52 6.79 -5.94
N LEU A 14 -12.58 7.38 -5.22
CA LEU A 14 -12.50 7.31 -3.77
C LEU A 14 -13.38 8.40 -3.17
N ILE A 15 -14.19 8.04 -2.18
CA ILE A 15 -14.99 8.96 -1.39
C ILE A 15 -14.56 8.81 0.06
N SER A 16 -14.01 9.87 0.64
CA SER A 16 -13.62 9.87 2.04
C SER A 16 -14.86 10.00 2.91
N CYS A 17 -15.03 9.06 3.83
CA CYS A 17 -16.16 9.05 4.75
C CYS A 17 -15.73 8.58 6.15
N GLY A 18 -16.18 9.27 7.19
CA GLY A 18 -16.04 8.82 8.58
C GLY A 18 -15.28 9.79 9.49
N ARG A 19 -14.78 9.25 10.62
CA ARG A 19 -14.31 10.07 11.75
C ARG A 19 -12.89 10.64 11.55
N GLY A 20 -12.08 10.02 10.68
CA GLY A 20 -10.73 10.46 10.35
C GLY A 20 -10.57 10.65 8.84
N PRO A 21 -9.55 11.43 8.41
CA PRO A 21 -9.30 11.65 7.00
C PRO A 21 -8.85 10.34 6.32
N THR A 22 -9.22 10.20 5.06
CA THR A 22 -8.60 9.20 4.18
C THR A 22 -7.40 9.85 3.53
N LEU A 23 -6.23 9.23 3.58
CA LEU A 23 -5.04 9.76 2.94
C LEU A 23 -4.95 9.22 1.51
N TRP A 24 -4.58 10.09 0.58
CA TRP A 24 -4.33 9.75 -0.81
C TRP A 24 -3.05 10.41 -1.30
N ARG A 25 -2.34 9.77 -2.22
CA ARG A 25 -1.26 10.40 -3.00
C ARG A 25 -1.17 9.81 -4.39
N ALA A 26 -0.67 10.60 -5.34
CA ALA A 26 -0.06 10.05 -6.55
C ALA A 26 1.21 9.27 -6.17
N LEU A 27 1.62 8.30 -7.00
CA LEU A 27 2.80 7.48 -6.76
C LEU A 27 4.06 8.34 -6.48
N GLY A 28 4.67 8.14 -5.30
CA GLY A 28 5.86 8.89 -4.87
C GLY A 28 5.60 10.35 -4.46
N GLY A 29 4.35 10.81 -4.49
CA GLY A 29 3.95 12.15 -4.05
C GLY A 29 3.74 12.27 -2.54
N PRO A 30 3.51 13.48 -2.02
CA PRO A 30 3.15 13.69 -0.63
C PRO A 30 1.71 13.20 -0.34
N TRP A 31 1.47 12.70 0.88
CA TRP A 31 0.12 12.37 1.34
C TRP A 31 -0.76 13.61 1.46
N VAL A 32 -1.96 13.52 0.89
CA VAL A 32 -3.02 14.52 0.95
C VAL A 32 -4.17 13.95 1.77
N ALA A 33 -4.65 14.72 2.74
CA ALA A 33 -5.78 14.34 3.57
C ALA A 33 -7.11 14.73 2.91
N LEU A 34 -7.91 13.74 2.55
CA LEU A 34 -9.28 13.89 2.06
C LEU A 34 -10.25 13.95 3.24
N ARG A 35 -11.02 15.04 3.33
CA ARG A 35 -12.02 15.28 4.39
C ARG A 35 -13.32 14.55 4.09
N ASP A 36 -14.21 14.49 5.07
CA ASP A 36 -15.51 13.85 4.92
C ASP A 36 -16.30 14.48 3.75
N GLY A 37 -16.73 13.63 2.82
CA GLY A 37 -17.43 14.03 1.60
C GLY A 37 -16.53 14.36 0.42
N ASP A 38 -15.21 14.50 0.61
CA ASP A 38 -14.28 14.69 -0.51
C ASP A 38 -14.28 13.44 -1.39
N SER A 39 -14.34 13.68 -2.70
CA SER A 39 -14.25 12.63 -3.71
C SER A 39 -13.19 12.95 -4.75
N LEU A 40 -12.41 11.93 -5.12
CA LEU A 40 -11.38 12.01 -6.15
C LEU A 40 -11.49 10.80 -7.07
N VAL A 41 -11.17 10.98 -8.35
CA VAL A 41 -10.99 9.86 -9.29
C VAL A 41 -9.59 9.30 -9.09
N LEU A 42 -9.50 7.99 -8.89
CA LEU A 42 -8.22 7.30 -8.74
C LEU A 42 -7.60 7.04 -10.12
N ALA A 43 -6.32 7.35 -10.25
CA ALA A 43 -5.51 6.98 -11.40
C ALA A 43 -4.70 5.71 -11.12
N ASN A 44 -4.17 5.07 -12.18
CA ASN A 44 -3.24 3.96 -12.04
C ASN A 44 -1.99 4.39 -11.26
N GLY A 45 -1.62 3.63 -10.24
CA GLY A 45 -0.50 3.90 -9.34
C GLY A 45 -0.83 4.79 -8.15
N ASP A 46 -2.04 5.35 -8.06
CA ASP A 46 -2.45 6.13 -6.89
C ASP A 46 -2.47 5.27 -5.63
N GLN A 47 -2.06 5.85 -4.52
CA GLN A 47 -1.96 5.19 -3.22
C GLN A 47 -2.92 5.80 -2.22
N VAL A 48 -3.55 4.95 -1.42
CA VAL A 48 -4.55 5.30 -0.42
C VAL A 48 -4.17 4.67 0.91
N SER A 49 -4.26 5.43 2.00
CA SER A 49 -4.10 4.91 3.36
C SER A 49 -5.25 5.35 4.25
N LEU A 50 -5.63 4.46 5.16
CA LEU A 50 -6.65 4.70 6.17
C LEU A 50 -6.05 5.05 7.54
N ASP A 51 -4.74 4.88 7.69
CA ASP A 51 -4.02 5.23 8.91
C ASP A 51 -3.39 6.61 8.72
N CYS A 52 -4.00 7.63 9.33
CA CYS A 52 -3.46 8.98 9.25
C CYS A 52 -2.27 9.23 10.19
N ASN A 53 -1.97 8.29 11.09
CA ASN A 53 -0.84 8.40 12.03
C ASN A 53 0.42 7.72 11.46
N ASP A 54 0.27 6.61 10.74
CA ASP A 54 1.35 5.93 10.01
C ASP A 54 0.87 5.46 8.62
N PRO A 55 0.74 6.37 7.62
CA PRO A 55 0.16 6.02 6.33
C PRO A 55 0.92 4.95 5.55
N GLU A 56 2.22 4.83 5.80
CA GLU A 56 3.08 3.85 5.14
C GLU A 56 2.87 2.43 5.71
N ALA A 57 2.23 2.27 6.86
CA ALA A 57 1.95 0.95 7.44
C ALA A 57 0.85 0.18 6.70
N CYS A 58 -0.02 0.88 5.96
CA CYS A 58 -1.10 0.25 5.20
C CYS A 58 -1.43 1.08 3.95
N ILE A 59 -0.96 0.61 2.79
CA ILE A 59 -1.17 1.27 1.50
C ILE A 59 -1.98 0.35 0.59
N PHE A 60 -3.06 0.90 0.05
CA PHE A 60 -3.79 0.34 -1.07
C PHE A 60 -3.37 1.09 -2.34
N THR A 61 -3.00 0.36 -3.39
CA THR A 61 -2.63 0.96 -4.69
C THR A 61 -3.73 0.69 -5.71
N CYS A 62 -4.17 1.74 -6.41
CA CYS A 62 -5.10 1.61 -7.52
C CYS A 62 -4.35 1.12 -8.76
N LEU A 63 -4.77 0.00 -9.32
CA LEU A 63 -4.17 -0.58 -10.53
C LEU A 63 -5.25 -0.77 -11.58
N GLU A 64 -4.94 -0.38 -12.81
CA GLU A 64 -5.78 -0.68 -13.97
C GLU A 64 -5.40 -2.06 -14.53
N GLU A 65 -6.38 -2.96 -14.64
CA GLU A 65 -6.17 -4.31 -15.13
C GLU A 65 -5.75 -4.26 -16.63
N GLY A 66 -4.54 -4.75 -16.94
CA GLY A 66 -3.93 -4.65 -18.27
C GLY A 66 -2.79 -3.61 -18.38
N ALA A 67 -2.58 -2.77 -17.37
CA ALA A 67 -1.43 -1.86 -17.26
C ALA A 67 -0.18 -2.53 -16.65
N MET A 68 -0.15 -3.86 -16.52
CA MET A 68 1.06 -4.60 -16.14
C MET A 68 2.06 -4.63 -17.30
N GLN A 69 2.69 -3.47 -17.57
CA GLN A 69 4.03 -3.47 -18.10
C GLN A 69 4.98 -3.87 -16.95
N GLN A 70 5.73 -4.92 -17.23
CA GLN A 70 6.71 -5.57 -16.38
C GLN A 70 7.60 -4.54 -15.64
N GLY A 71 7.38 -4.40 -14.34
CA GLY A 71 8.28 -3.71 -13.40
C GLY A 71 7.96 -2.24 -13.14
N SER A 72 7.21 -1.98 -12.06
CA SER A 72 7.56 -0.99 -11.02
C SER A 72 6.38 -0.87 -10.05
N TYR A 73 6.14 -1.93 -9.26
CA TYR A 73 5.80 -1.62 -7.87
C TYR A 73 7.09 -1.02 -7.31
N PRO A 74 7.08 0.16 -6.66
CA PRO A 74 8.12 0.39 -5.69
C PRO A 74 7.95 -0.73 -4.66
N GLN A 75 8.68 -1.83 -4.85
CA GLN A 75 9.41 -2.37 -3.71
C GLN A 75 10.05 -1.13 -3.10
N GLN A 76 9.42 -0.57 -2.06
CA GLN A 76 10.26 -0.13 -0.96
C GLN A 76 11.18 -1.32 -0.78
N GLU A 77 12.45 -1.16 -1.15
CA GLU A 77 13.50 -2.04 -0.70
C GLU A 77 13.40 -1.96 0.82
N VAL A 78 12.53 -2.79 1.39
CA VAL A 78 12.60 -3.16 2.79
C VAL A 78 13.99 -3.76 2.82
N GLN A 79 14.95 -2.99 3.33
CA GLN A 79 16.28 -3.50 3.62
C GLN A 79 16.08 -4.52 4.72
N LEU A 80 15.74 -5.72 4.29
CA LEU A 80 15.60 -6.86 5.17
C LEU A 80 16.99 -7.09 5.74
N PRO A 81 17.10 -7.30 7.06
CA PRO A 81 18.33 -7.78 7.63
C PRO A 81 18.74 -9.06 6.88
N ASP A 82 19.96 -9.13 6.38
CA ASP A 82 20.50 -10.40 5.88
C ASP A 82 20.34 -11.45 7.00
N PRO A 83 19.78 -12.64 6.73
CA PRO A 83 19.49 -13.24 5.41
C PRO A 83 17.99 -13.32 5.06
N TRP A 84 17.14 -12.42 5.59
CA TRP A 84 15.70 -12.46 5.36
C TRP A 84 15.34 -12.09 3.91
N GLU A 85 14.40 -12.84 3.34
CA GLU A 85 13.90 -12.67 1.98
C GLU A 85 12.38 -12.43 2.00
N GLN A 86 11.87 -11.54 1.15
CA GLN A 86 10.44 -11.36 0.93
C GLN A 86 9.96 -12.29 -0.18
N LEU A 87 8.95 -13.11 0.13
CA LEU A 87 8.29 -14.02 -0.77
C LEU A 87 6.80 -13.65 -0.89
N VAL A 88 6.13 -14.17 -1.91
CA VAL A 88 4.68 -13.96 -2.15
C VAL A 88 4.00 -15.32 -2.17
N ASP A 89 2.88 -15.44 -1.46
CA ASP A 89 2.08 -16.67 -1.42
C ASP A 89 1.16 -16.80 -2.64
N GLU A 90 0.44 -17.92 -2.71
CA GLU A 90 -0.53 -18.23 -3.77
C GLU A 90 -1.73 -17.26 -3.82
N ASN A 91 -1.97 -16.50 -2.76
CA ASN A 91 -3.04 -15.50 -2.67
C ASN A 91 -2.53 -14.09 -3.03
N GLY A 92 -1.25 -13.95 -3.41
CA GLY A 92 -0.63 -12.66 -3.69
C GLY A 92 -0.22 -11.87 -2.44
N SER A 93 -0.25 -12.50 -1.26
CA SER A 93 0.17 -11.88 0.01
C SER A 93 1.68 -12.04 0.22
N ALA A 94 2.36 -10.97 0.59
CA ALA A 94 3.78 -11.01 0.91
C ALA A 94 4.02 -11.59 2.30
N TYR A 95 5.05 -12.44 2.42
CA TYR A 95 5.57 -12.97 3.69
C TYR A 95 7.10 -12.96 3.66
N TYR A 96 7.75 -12.97 4.82
CA TYR A 96 9.21 -12.92 4.96
C TYR A 96 9.73 -14.28 5.41
N SER A 97 10.82 -14.76 4.81
CA SER A 97 11.42 -16.04 5.15
C SER A 97 12.92 -15.93 5.43
N HIS A 98 13.41 -16.67 6.42
CA HIS A 98 14.82 -16.80 6.76
C HIS A 98 15.33 -18.16 6.28
N PRO A 99 15.90 -18.27 5.06
CA PRO A 99 16.23 -19.56 4.44
C PRO A 99 17.25 -20.38 5.24
N GLN A 100 18.09 -19.75 6.06
CA GLN A 100 19.07 -20.47 6.88
C GLN A 100 18.47 -21.15 8.12
N THR A 101 17.37 -20.63 8.68
CA THR A 101 16.70 -21.16 9.89
C THR A 101 15.40 -21.87 9.55
N GLY A 102 14.82 -21.58 8.38
CA GLY A 102 13.49 -22.03 7.97
C GLY A 102 12.35 -21.23 8.60
N GLU A 103 12.63 -20.08 9.22
CA GLU A 103 11.60 -19.23 9.83
C GLU A 103 10.80 -18.46 8.79
N SER A 104 9.54 -18.18 9.10
CA SER A 104 8.64 -17.36 8.29
C SER A 104 7.85 -16.38 9.15
N SER A 105 7.72 -15.14 8.70
CA SER A 105 6.97 -14.07 9.39
C SER A 105 6.02 -13.37 8.42
N TRP A 106 4.84 -13.01 8.92
CA TRP A 106 3.89 -12.16 8.21
C TRP A 106 4.08 -10.67 8.55
N ASP A 107 4.82 -10.37 9.62
CA ASP A 107 5.16 -9.01 10.04
C ASP A 107 6.41 -8.51 9.33
N ALA A 108 6.41 -7.22 8.95
CA ALA A 108 7.56 -6.55 8.35
C ALA A 108 8.77 -6.54 9.29
N ILE A 109 9.76 -7.36 8.96
CA ILE A 109 10.96 -7.55 9.77
C ILE A 109 11.91 -6.40 9.47
N GLY A 110 11.87 -5.36 10.30
CA GLY A 110 12.66 -4.14 10.06
C GLY A 110 12.23 -2.92 10.87
N LYS A 111 11.02 -2.86 11.43
CA LYS A 111 10.59 -1.74 12.29
C LYS A 111 11.11 -1.84 13.75
N GLY A 112 12.32 -2.37 13.98
CA GLY A 112 12.78 -2.66 15.35
C GLY A 112 14.30 -2.61 15.65
N TYR A 113 15.17 -2.34 14.68
CA TYR A 113 16.62 -2.22 14.95
C TYR A 113 17.18 -0.89 14.45
N THR A 114 16.67 0.23 14.98
CA THR A 114 17.51 1.43 15.09
C THR A 114 18.37 1.24 16.34
N GLY A 115 19.55 0.65 16.14
CA GLY A 115 20.61 0.68 17.15
C GLY A 115 21.01 2.13 17.43
N GLY A 116 20.94 2.50 18.70
CA GLY A 116 21.37 3.77 19.28
C GLY A 116 21.10 3.74 20.78
#